data_AF-A0A4P6EW29-F1
#
_entry.id   AF-A0A4P6EW29-F1
#
_cell.length_a   1.000
_cell.length_b   1.000
_cell.length_c   1.000
_cell.angle_alpha   90.00
_cell.angle_beta   90.00
_cell.angle_gamma   90.00
#
_symmetry.space_group_name_H-M   'P 1'
#
loop_
_entity.id
_entity.type
_entity.pdbx_description
1 polymer ?
#
loop_
_entity_poly.entity_id
_entity_poly.type
_entity_poly.pdbx_seq_one_letter_code
_entity_poly.pdbx_strand_id
1 'polypeptide(L)'
;MWRELGVEALRPGSKPEVVRLAVIAGLTRATGARYGDLLRVRAEDLDLGALGAHAGEGSVVVRHGKHRTARIHRVPPEVVLVLRRWMEVRLELAAELEGSVPRALLLTVHHTHDNGTTVSSGLPITRQGLVLSWRRFAMRTNARYGALRPPLPTRFEQVRRAWTGSPLPDPGREIAPTEAPSEPGPGGAQT
;
A
#
# COMPACT_ATOMS: atom_id res chain seq x y z
N MET A 1 5.22 -11.96 12.60
CA MET A 1 4.37 -10.78 12.33
C MET A 1 3.70 -10.86 10.97
N TRP A 2 4.42 -10.82 9.84
CA TRP A 2 3.80 -10.89 8.50
C TRP A 2 2.82 -12.06 8.34
N ARG A 3 3.26 -13.29 8.62
CA ARG A 3 2.42 -14.49 8.51
C ARG A 3 1.11 -14.39 9.29
N GLU A 4 1.18 -13.90 10.53
CA GLU A 4 0.01 -13.71 11.40
C GLU A 4 -0.93 -12.64 10.86
N LEU A 5 -0.36 -11.48 10.47
CA LEU A 5 -1.13 -10.35 9.95
C LEU A 5 -1.79 -10.66 8.59
N GLY A 6 -1.08 -11.36 7.69
CA GLY A 6 -1.60 -11.79 6.40
C GLY A 6 -2.74 -12.81 6.54
N VAL A 7 -2.58 -13.81 7.42
CA VAL A 7 -3.66 -14.76 7.73
C VAL A 7 -4.86 -14.04 8.33
N GLU A 8 -4.64 -13.16 9.31
CA GLU A 8 -5.73 -12.40 9.92
C GLU A 8 -6.45 -11.54 8.87
N ALA A 9 -5.74 -10.84 7.98
CA ALA A 9 -6.37 -10.02 6.95
C ALA A 9 -7.26 -10.80 5.98
N LEU A 10 -7.01 -12.09 5.77
CA LEU A 10 -7.79 -12.96 4.88
C LEU A 10 -8.93 -13.70 5.59
N ARG A 11 -9.05 -13.59 6.92
CA ARG A 11 -10.17 -14.21 7.64
C ARG A 11 -11.50 -13.54 7.27
N PRO A 12 -12.59 -14.31 7.15
CA PRO A 12 -13.93 -13.75 7.04
C PRO A 12 -14.23 -12.80 8.20
N GLY A 13 -14.82 -11.64 7.90
CA GLY A 13 -15.15 -10.62 8.91
C GLY A 13 -13.97 -9.79 9.42
N SER A 14 -12.78 -9.93 8.84
CA SER A 14 -11.63 -9.13 9.23
C SER A 14 -11.85 -7.64 9.01
N LYS A 15 -11.47 -6.86 10.02
CA LYS A 15 -11.68 -5.41 10.02
C LYS A 15 -10.87 -4.73 8.92
N PRO A 16 -11.41 -3.71 8.22
CA PRO A 16 -10.70 -2.98 7.17
C PRO A 16 -9.32 -2.44 7.61
N GLU A 17 -9.16 -2.00 8.86
CA GLU A 17 -7.85 -1.54 9.35
C GLU A 17 -6.78 -2.63 9.40
N VAL A 18 -7.17 -3.89 9.59
CA VAL A 18 -6.25 -5.05 9.60
C VAL A 18 -5.83 -5.38 8.18
N VAL A 19 -6.79 -5.43 7.24
CA VAL A 19 -6.51 -5.66 5.81
C VAL A 19 -5.55 -4.60 5.26
N ARG A 20 -5.83 -3.32 5.54
CA ARG A 20 -4.96 -2.21 5.14
C ARG A 20 -3.55 -2.33 5.72
N LEU A 21 -3.43 -2.68 7.00
CA LEU A 21 -2.12 -2.88 7.64
C LEU A 21 -1.36 -4.06 7.03
N ALA A 22 -2.04 -5.13 6.65
CA ALA A 22 -1.44 -6.24 5.92
C ALA A 22 -0.93 -5.77 4.54
N VAL A 23 -1.70 -4.98 3.78
CA VAL A 23 -1.20 -4.40 2.51
C VAL A 23 0.08 -3.60 2.73
N ILE A 24 0.11 -2.73 3.73
CA ILE A 24 1.29 -1.91 4.04
C ILE A 24 2.49 -2.78 4.39
N ALA A 25 2.31 -3.78 5.26
CA ALA A 25 3.38 -4.70 5.66
C ALA A 25 3.88 -5.55 4.47
N GLY A 26 2.96 -6.08 3.67
CA GLY A 26 3.25 -6.92 2.51
C GLY A 26 4.00 -6.17 1.43
N LEU A 27 3.51 -4.99 1.02
CA LEU A 27 4.19 -4.14 0.04
C LEU A 27 5.54 -3.66 0.55
N THR A 28 5.66 -3.27 1.82
CA THR A 28 6.95 -2.87 2.40
C THR A 28 7.95 -4.03 2.37
N ARG A 29 7.50 -5.24 2.71
CA ARG A 29 8.33 -6.45 2.69
C ARG A 29 8.77 -6.78 1.26
N ALA A 30 7.88 -6.64 0.28
CA ALA A 30 8.15 -6.95 -1.12
C ALA A 30 9.06 -5.90 -1.80
N THR A 31 8.96 -4.63 -1.43
CA THR A 31 9.57 -3.51 -2.21
C THR A 31 10.60 -2.68 -1.43
N GLY A 32 10.67 -2.84 -0.11
CA GLY A 32 11.46 -2.00 0.78
C GLY A 32 10.97 -0.56 0.91
N ALA A 33 9.82 -0.22 0.33
CA ALA A 33 9.25 1.13 0.25
C ALA A 33 9.02 1.77 1.63
N ARG A 34 9.23 3.09 1.72
CA ARG A 34 8.87 3.88 2.91
C ARG A 34 7.38 4.19 2.89
N TYR A 35 6.82 4.60 4.03
CA TYR A 35 5.43 5.11 4.07
C TYR A 35 5.17 6.24 3.08
N GLY A 36 6.12 7.17 2.93
CA GLY A 36 5.98 8.25 1.95
C GLY A 36 5.87 7.74 0.52
N ASP A 37 6.52 6.62 0.20
CA ASP A 37 6.48 6.00 -1.13
C ASP A 37 5.17 5.24 -1.33
N LEU A 38 4.74 4.46 -0.33
CA LEU A 38 3.46 3.73 -0.36
C LEU A 38 2.24 4.64 -0.45
N LEU A 39 2.28 5.82 0.16
CA LEU A 39 1.21 6.82 0.05
C LEU A 39 0.99 7.35 -1.36
N ARG A 40 1.97 7.16 -2.26
CA ARG A 40 1.89 7.59 -3.66
C ARG A 40 1.43 6.48 -4.59
N VAL A 41 1.36 5.24 -4.10
CA VAL A 41 0.87 4.10 -4.89
C VAL A 41 -0.61 4.30 -5.13
N ARG A 42 -1.00 4.16 -6.39
CA ARG A 42 -2.38 4.22 -6.85
C ARG A 42 -2.90 2.82 -7.15
N ALA A 43 -4.21 2.66 -7.24
CA ALA A 43 -4.83 1.38 -7.59
C ALA A 43 -4.34 0.87 -8.95
N GLU A 44 -4.22 1.77 -9.92
CA GLU A 44 -3.72 1.47 -11.27
C GLU A 44 -2.21 1.25 -11.36
N ASP A 45 -1.44 1.49 -10.28
CA ASP A 45 -0.03 1.11 -10.21
C ASP A 45 0.13 -0.39 -9.92
N LEU A 46 -0.97 -1.13 -9.68
CA LEU A 46 -0.97 -2.57 -9.40
C LEU A 46 -1.33 -3.37 -10.66
N ASP A 47 -0.53 -4.37 -10.95
CA ASP A 47 -0.92 -5.49 -11.80
C ASP A 47 -0.97 -6.75 -10.93
N LEU A 48 -2.16 -7.24 -10.62
CA LEU A 48 -2.33 -8.40 -9.75
C LEU A 48 -2.31 -9.74 -10.52
N GLY A 49 -2.09 -9.70 -11.83
CA GLY A 49 -2.15 -10.86 -12.72
C GLY A 49 -3.57 -11.42 -12.91
N ALA A 50 -3.67 -12.47 -13.73
CA ALA A 50 -4.92 -13.19 -13.97
C ALA A 50 -5.49 -13.80 -12.68
N LEU A 51 -6.80 -14.08 -12.66
CA LEU A 51 -7.44 -14.85 -11.60
C LEU A 51 -7.33 -16.35 -11.94
N GLY A 52 -6.83 -17.20 -11.03
CA GLY A 52 -6.80 -18.66 -11.24
C GLY A 52 -5.75 -19.42 -10.43
N ALA A 53 -5.77 -20.76 -10.52
CA ALA A 53 -4.96 -21.67 -9.70
C ALA A 53 -3.43 -21.56 -9.91
N HIS A 54 -2.97 -20.83 -10.93
CA HIS A 54 -1.55 -20.59 -11.25
C HIS A 54 -1.20 -19.10 -11.31
N ALA A 55 -2.07 -18.24 -10.78
CA ALA A 55 -1.79 -16.83 -10.60
C ALA A 55 -0.92 -16.64 -9.35
N GLY A 56 0.40 -16.68 -9.55
CA GLY A 56 1.34 -16.58 -8.45
C GLY A 56 1.69 -15.14 -8.13
N GLU A 57 2.11 -14.36 -9.11
CA GLU A 57 2.80 -13.10 -8.84
C GLU A 57 2.13 -11.93 -9.50
N GLY A 58 2.14 -10.80 -8.79
CA GLY A 58 1.76 -9.51 -9.34
C GLY A 58 2.98 -8.61 -9.47
N SER A 59 2.73 -7.37 -9.86
CA SER A 59 3.69 -6.29 -9.82
C SER A 59 3.08 -5.00 -9.28
N VAL A 60 3.94 -4.11 -8.79
CA VAL A 60 3.54 -2.79 -8.32
C VAL A 60 4.56 -1.75 -8.76
N VAL A 61 4.08 -0.61 -9.25
CA VAL A 61 4.90 0.58 -9.48
C VAL A 61 5.02 1.39 -8.20
N VAL A 62 6.25 1.60 -7.73
CA VAL A 62 6.55 2.42 -6.56
C VAL A 62 7.47 3.57 -6.94
N ARG A 63 7.13 4.78 -6.49
CA ARG A 63 7.91 6.01 -6.72
C ARG A 63 8.71 6.34 -5.47
N HIS A 64 10.00 5.98 -5.48
CA HIS A 64 10.86 6.00 -4.30
C HIS A 64 11.52 7.35 -4.03
N GLY A 65 11.57 7.71 -2.75
CA GLY A 65 12.43 8.79 -2.25
C GLY A 65 11.98 10.19 -2.69
N LYS A 66 12.90 11.16 -2.56
CA LYS A 66 12.64 12.57 -2.87
C LYS A 66 12.43 12.79 -4.37
N HIS A 67 13.24 12.13 -5.19
CA HIS A 67 13.22 12.26 -6.65
C HIS A 67 12.13 11.44 -7.33
N ARG A 68 11.39 10.64 -6.56
CA ARG A 68 10.25 9.85 -7.05
C ARG A 68 10.63 8.87 -8.16
N THR A 69 11.83 8.30 -8.10
CA THR A 69 12.31 7.28 -9.06
C THR A 69 11.32 6.13 -9.12
N ALA A 70 10.71 5.92 -10.28
CA ALA A 70 9.70 4.90 -10.49
C ALA A 70 10.35 3.54 -10.70
N ARG A 71 9.92 2.53 -9.95
CA ARG A 71 10.37 1.15 -10.07
C ARG A 71 9.19 0.19 -10.09
N ILE A 72 9.27 -0.83 -10.94
CA ILE A 72 8.35 -1.98 -10.90
C ILE A 72 8.98 -3.02 -9.98
N HIS A 73 8.20 -3.50 -9.03
CA HIS A 73 8.57 -4.57 -8.11
C HIS A 73 7.66 -5.77 -8.31
N ARG A 74 8.21 -6.97 -8.18
CA ARG A 74 7.45 -8.21 -8.04
C ARG A 74 6.71 -8.23 -6.71
N VAL A 75 5.46 -8.68 -6.77
CA VAL A 75 4.58 -8.86 -5.61
C VAL A 75 4.34 -10.35 -5.41
N PRO A 76 4.79 -10.93 -4.28
CA PRO A 76 4.60 -12.35 -3.98
C PRO A 76 3.12 -12.76 -3.89
N PRO A 77 2.78 -14.05 -4.15
CA PRO A 77 1.40 -14.54 -4.15
C PRO A 77 0.63 -14.24 -2.87
N GLU A 78 1.27 -14.40 -1.72
CA GLU A 78 0.62 -14.14 -0.44
C GLU A 78 0.24 -12.66 -0.26
N VAL A 79 0.99 -11.74 -0.89
CA VAL A 79 0.69 -10.31 -0.88
C VAL A 79 -0.38 -9.99 -1.91
N VAL A 80 -0.38 -10.64 -3.07
CA VAL A 80 -1.44 -10.52 -4.09
C VAL A 80 -2.81 -10.85 -3.51
N LEU A 81 -2.93 -11.95 -2.75
CA LEU A 81 -4.19 -12.33 -2.10
C LEU A 81 -4.73 -11.22 -1.18
N VAL A 82 -3.85 -10.65 -0.36
CA VAL A 82 -4.20 -9.54 0.55
C VAL A 82 -4.57 -8.28 -0.24
N LEU A 83 -3.86 -7.98 -1.32
CA LEU A 83 -4.18 -6.84 -2.20
C LEU A 83 -5.54 -7.01 -2.88
N ARG A 84 -5.89 -8.21 -3.37
CA ARG A 84 -7.22 -8.48 -3.94
C ARG A 84 -8.32 -8.23 -2.92
N ARG A 85 -8.16 -8.78 -1.70
CA ARG A 85 -9.10 -8.52 -0.61
C ARG A 85 -9.18 -7.04 -0.26
N TRP A 86 -8.06 -6.34 -0.28
CA TRP A 86 -8.05 -4.90 -0.05
C TRP A 86 -8.78 -4.13 -1.15
N MET A 87 -8.66 -4.52 -2.42
CA MET A 87 -9.38 -3.85 -3.52
C MET A 87 -10.90 -3.95 -3.36
N GLU A 88 -11.44 -5.07 -2.87
CA GLU A 88 -12.85 -5.22 -2.51
C GLU A 88 -13.24 -4.25 -1.39
N VAL A 89 -12.52 -4.29 -0.26
CA VAL A 89 -12.73 -3.40 0.90
C VAL A 89 -12.63 -1.93 0.49
N ARG A 90 -11.74 -1.62 -0.46
CA ARG A 90 -11.52 -0.26 -0.96
C ARG A 90 -12.72 0.26 -1.75
N LEU A 91 -13.40 -0.61 -2.51
CA LEU A 91 -14.65 -0.27 -3.19
C LEU A 91 -15.80 -0.08 -2.19
N GLU A 92 -15.91 -0.96 -1.19
CA GLU A 92 -16.91 -0.82 -0.11
C GLU A 92 -16.74 0.51 0.65
N LEU A 93 -15.50 0.88 1.01
CA LEU A 93 -15.21 2.14 1.69
C LEU A 93 -15.52 3.37 0.85
N ALA A 94 -15.46 3.26 -0.48
CA ALA A 94 -15.69 4.36 -1.40
C ALA A 94 -17.14 4.43 -1.91
N ALA A 95 -17.99 3.44 -1.60
CA ALA A 95 -19.35 3.34 -2.13
C ALA A 95 -20.24 4.53 -1.76
N GLU A 96 -20.05 5.06 -0.55
CA GLU A 96 -20.84 6.19 -0.01
C GLU A 96 -20.19 7.56 -0.26
N LEU A 97 -19.09 7.62 -1.01
CA LEU A 97 -18.44 8.88 -1.34
C LEU A 97 -19.11 9.53 -2.54
N GLU A 98 -19.44 10.82 -2.42
CA GLU A 98 -19.83 11.62 -3.58
C GLU A 98 -18.66 11.76 -4.56
N GLY A 99 -18.91 11.48 -5.84
CA GLY A 99 -17.94 11.58 -6.92
C GLY A 99 -17.24 10.26 -7.26
N SER A 100 -15.99 10.37 -7.74
CA SER A 100 -15.24 9.19 -8.20
C SER A 100 -14.54 8.47 -7.05
N VAL A 101 -14.49 7.14 -7.10
CA VAL A 101 -13.64 6.32 -6.23
C VAL A 101 -12.20 6.88 -6.27
N PRO A 102 -11.57 7.19 -5.11
CA PRO A 102 -10.24 7.76 -5.14
C PRO A 102 -9.25 6.86 -5.89
N ARG A 103 -8.16 7.42 -6.40
CA ARG A 103 -7.11 6.62 -7.06
C ARG A 103 -6.06 6.08 -6.08
N ALA A 104 -5.86 6.74 -4.94
CA ALA A 104 -4.81 6.38 -3.97
C ALA A 104 -5.05 5.01 -3.34
N LEU A 105 -4.09 4.08 -3.42
CA LEU A 105 -4.28 2.70 -2.96
C LEU A 105 -4.73 2.62 -1.49
N LEU A 106 -4.16 3.44 -0.62
CA LEU A 106 -4.42 3.41 0.82
C LEU A 106 -5.44 4.49 1.22
N LEU A 107 -6.56 4.05 1.80
CA LEU A 107 -7.68 4.89 2.21
C LEU A 107 -7.83 4.92 3.74
N THR A 108 -8.53 5.93 4.26
CA THR A 108 -9.07 5.98 5.62
C THR A 108 -10.15 4.89 5.76
N VAL A 109 -10.22 4.28 6.94
CA VAL A 109 -11.13 3.14 7.23
C VAL A 109 -12.14 3.48 8.31
N HIS A 110 -11.98 4.64 8.94
CA HIS A 110 -12.88 5.19 9.92
C HIS A 110 -13.13 6.64 9.55
N HIS A 111 -14.32 7.13 9.86
CA HIS A 111 -14.56 8.56 9.92
C HIS A 111 -13.62 9.18 10.96
N THR A 112 -13.13 10.38 10.68
CA THR A 112 -12.25 11.13 11.59
C THR A 112 -12.80 12.52 11.79
N HIS A 113 -12.52 13.12 12.94
CA HIS A 113 -12.82 14.54 13.14
C HIS A 113 -11.57 15.36 12.87
N ASP A 114 -11.68 16.33 11.97
CA ASP A 114 -10.66 17.32 11.69
C ASP A 114 -11.25 18.71 11.91
N ASN A 115 -10.71 19.46 12.88
CA ASN A 115 -11.17 20.80 13.26
C ASN A 115 -12.70 20.93 13.47
N GLY A 116 -13.33 19.91 14.06
CA GLY A 116 -14.78 19.87 14.32
C GLY A 116 -15.63 19.37 13.16
N THR A 117 -15.04 19.11 11.98
CA THR A 117 -15.73 18.51 10.83
C THR A 117 -15.50 17.01 10.79
N THR A 118 -16.58 16.24 10.60
CA THR A 118 -16.48 14.81 10.33
C THR A 118 -16.01 14.60 8.90
N VAL A 119 -14.84 13.98 8.76
CA VAL A 119 -14.23 13.58 7.50
C VAL A 119 -14.55 12.11 7.27
N SER A 120 -15.12 11.80 6.10
CA SER A 120 -15.55 10.44 5.77
C SER A 120 -14.39 9.43 5.68
N SER A 121 -14.71 8.16 5.97
CA SER A 121 -13.87 7.04 5.56
C SER A 121 -13.80 6.95 4.03
N GLY A 122 -12.86 6.17 3.49
CA GLY A 122 -12.69 6.00 2.04
C GLY A 122 -11.87 7.10 1.37
N LEU A 123 -11.47 8.16 2.07
CA LEU A 123 -10.58 9.19 1.53
C LEU A 123 -9.11 8.76 1.60
N PRO A 124 -8.19 9.31 0.77
CA PRO A 124 -6.78 8.97 0.85
C PRO A 124 -6.19 9.15 2.25
N ILE A 125 -5.49 8.13 2.77
CA ILE A 125 -4.93 8.20 4.11
C ILE A 125 -3.72 9.16 4.16
N THR A 126 -3.55 9.87 5.28
CA THR A 126 -2.37 10.70 5.51
C THR A 126 -1.20 9.90 6.10
N ARG A 127 0.00 10.48 6.04
CA ARG A 127 1.20 9.92 6.71
C ARG A 127 1.00 9.73 8.21
N GLN A 128 0.38 10.70 8.88
CA GLN A 128 0.09 10.60 10.31
C GLN A 128 -0.89 9.46 10.60
N GLY A 129 -1.94 9.31 9.77
CA GLY A 129 -2.88 8.19 9.86
C GLY A 129 -2.21 6.83 9.78
N LEU A 130 -1.23 6.66 8.88
CA LEU A 130 -0.43 5.42 8.79
C LEU A 130 0.42 5.16 10.02
N VAL A 131 1.14 6.20 10.49
CA VAL A 131 2.00 6.10 11.69
C VAL A 131 1.17 5.69 12.91
N LEU A 132 0.02 6.34 13.12
CA LEU A 132 -0.87 6.02 14.24
C LEU A 132 -1.48 4.62 14.11
N SER A 133 -1.89 4.22 12.90
CA SER A 133 -2.43 2.88 12.64
C SER A 133 -1.44 1.79 13.03
N TRP A 134 -0.17 1.92 12.62
CA TRP A 134 0.89 1.00 13.01
C TRP A 134 1.16 1.01 14.50
N ARG A 135 1.31 2.20 15.11
CA ARG A 135 1.59 2.32 16.54
C ARG A 135 0.53 1.61 17.38
N ARG A 136 -0.75 1.82 17.07
CA ARG A 136 -1.86 1.16 17.75
C ARG A 136 -1.81 -0.36 17.57
N PHE A 137 -1.54 -0.83 16.36
CA PHE A 137 -1.36 -2.27 16.10
C PHE A 137 -0.22 -2.84 16.94
N ALA A 138 0.99 -2.27 16.86
CA ALA A 138 2.15 -2.74 17.60
C ALA A 138 1.89 -2.77 19.11
N MET A 139 1.26 -1.73 19.68
CA MET A 139 0.92 -1.70 21.10
C MET A 139 -0.07 -2.80 21.49
N ARG A 140 -1.18 -2.96 20.74
CA ARG A 140 -2.17 -4.03 21.02
C ARG A 140 -1.54 -5.41 20.90
N THR A 141 -0.72 -5.60 19.87
CA THR A 141 -0.03 -6.85 19.62
C THR A 141 0.98 -7.15 20.74
N ASN A 142 1.76 -6.17 21.18
CA ASN A 142 2.70 -6.38 22.28
C ASN A 142 1.97 -6.69 23.59
N ALA A 143 0.85 -6.01 23.87
CA ALA A 143 0.02 -6.31 25.04
C ALA A 143 -0.56 -7.72 25.00
N ARG A 144 -1.03 -8.19 23.83
CA ARG A 144 -1.60 -9.53 23.65
C ARG A 144 -0.58 -10.65 23.91
N TYR A 145 0.66 -10.47 23.46
CA TYR A 145 1.68 -11.52 23.53
C TYR A 145 2.63 -11.37 24.72
N GLY A 146 2.67 -10.22 25.39
CA GLY A 146 3.53 -9.99 26.56
C GLY A 146 4.98 -10.36 26.28
N ALA A 147 5.59 -11.09 27.21
CA ALA A 147 6.97 -11.58 27.11
C ALA A 147 7.16 -12.83 26.23
N LEU A 148 6.09 -13.38 25.62
CA LEU A 148 6.18 -14.60 24.79
C LEU A 148 6.96 -14.39 23.49
N ARG A 149 7.19 -13.13 23.09
CA ARG A 149 8.02 -12.77 21.96
C ARG A 149 8.64 -11.39 22.14
N PRO A 150 9.77 -11.10 21.47
CA PRO A 150 10.29 -9.73 21.42
C PRO A 150 9.20 -8.75 20.94
N PRO A 151 9.09 -7.57 21.57
CA PRO A 151 8.05 -6.61 21.23
C PRO A 151 8.25 -6.06 19.81
N LEU A 152 7.14 -5.85 19.10
CA LEU A 152 7.16 -5.13 17.84
C LEU A 152 7.58 -3.67 18.07
N PRO A 153 8.48 -3.13 17.24
CA PRO A 153 8.82 -1.72 17.28
C PRO A 153 7.60 -0.83 16.99
N THR A 154 7.41 0.23 17.77
CA THR A 154 6.31 1.18 17.55
C THR A 154 6.55 2.11 16.36
N ARG A 155 7.78 2.19 15.86
CA ARG A 155 8.12 2.88 14.60
C ARG A 155 8.26 1.84 13.49
N PHE A 156 7.36 1.89 12.52
CA PHE A 156 7.36 0.94 11.40
C PHE A 156 8.67 0.96 10.59
N GLU A 157 9.34 2.12 10.53
CA GLU A 157 10.64 2.25 9.88
C GLU A 157 11.69 1.28 10.45
N GLN A 158 11.62 0.92 11.74
CA GLN A 158 12.51 -0.09 12.33
C GLN A 158 12.21 -1.49 11.77
N VAL A 159 10.93 -1.82 11.56
CA VAL A 159 10.51 -3.08 10.92
C VAL A 159 10.98 -3.12 9.46
N ARG A 160 10.78 -2.03 8.72
CA ARG A 160 11.24 -1.91 7.32
C ARG A 160 12.75 -2.13 7.21
N ARG A 161 13.54 -1.51 8.09
CA ARG A 161 15.01 -1.67 8.12
C ARG A 161 15.42 -3.12 8.37
N ALA A 162 14.73 -3.80 9.29
CA ALA A 162 14.98 -5.22 9.55
C ALA A 162 14.72 -6.11 8.32
N TRP A 163 13.75 -5.77 7.48
CA TRP A 163 13.48 -6.50 6.23
C TRP A 163 14.41 -6.11 5.07
N THR A 164 14.79 -4.84 4.97
CA THR A 164 15.68 -4.34 3.91
C THR A 164 17.14 -4.71 4.13
N GLY A 165 17.52 -5.14 5.34
CA GLY A 165 18.81 -5.78 5.60
C GLY A 165 18.87 -7.27 5.21
N SER A 166 17.83 -7.80 4.57
CA SER A 166 17.69 -9.19 4.12
C SER A 166 17.46 -9.20 2.59
N PRO A 167 17.78 -10.28 1.85
CA PRO A 167 17.53 -10.38 0.39
C PRO A 167 16.05 -10.48 0.00
N LEU A 168 15.16 -10.11 0.92
CA LEU A 168 13.73 -10.35 0.84
C LEU A 168 12.99 -9.34 -0.05
N PRO A 169 13.27 -8.03 0.01
CA PRO A 169 12.65 -7.09 -0.91
C PRO A 169 13.28 -7.21 -2.30
N ASP A 170 12.42 -7.18 -3.33
CA ASP A 170 12.85 -6.97 -4.70
C ASP A 170 13.48 -5.56 -4.81
N PRO A 171 14.70 -5.41 -5.36
CA PRO A 171 15.28 -4.09 -5.62
C PRO A 171 14.45 -3.28 -6.64
N GLY A 172 13.63 -3.96 -7.42
CA GLY A 172 12.77 -3.40 -8.46
C GLY A 172 13.56 -2.96 -9.70
N ARG A 173 12.90 -3.01 -10.85
CA ARG A 173 13.44 -2.51 -12.11
C ARG A 173 13.00 -1.06 -12.32
N GLU A 174 13.95 -0.17 -12.57
CA GLU A 174 13.66 1.23 -12.87
C GLU A 174 12.88 1.37 -14.18
N ILE A 175 11.88 2.26 -14.17
CA ILE A 175 11.09 2.62 -15.34
C ILE A 175 11.66 3.95 -15.84
N ALA A 176 12.24 3.97 -17.04
CA ALA A 176 12.62 5.21 -17.68
C ALA A 176 11.37 6.10 -17.80
N PRO A 177 11.47 7.42 -17.57
CA PRO A 177 10.36 8.31 -17.88
C PRO A 177 10.01 8.13 -19.35
N THR A 178 8.79 7.71 -19.64
CA THR A 178 8.27 7.73 -21.01
C THR A 178 8.41 9.16 -21.51
N GLU A 179 9.29 9.40 -22.48
CA GLU A 179 9.32 10.67 -23.21
C GLU A 179 7.89 10.91 -23.70
N ALA A 180 7.31 12.05 -23.33
CA ALA A 180 6.03 12.45 -23.87
C ALA A 180 6.16 12.47 -25.40
N PRO A 181 5.15 12.00 -26.16
CA PRO A 181 5.18 12.13 -27.61
C PRO A 181 5.39 13.60 -27.94
N SER A 182 6.46 13.90 -28.67
CA SER A 182 6.74 15.23 -29.19
C SER A 182 5.53 15.68 -30.00
N GLU A 183 4.91 16.79 -29.59
CA GLU A 183 3.86 17.42 -30.39
C GLU A 183 4.40 17.68 -31.81
N PRO A 184 3.64 17.33 -32.87
CA PRO A 184 4.02 17.74 -34.22
C PRO A 184 4.02 19.27 -34.27
N GLY A 185 5.20 19.85 -34.49
CA GLY A 185 5.37 21.30 -34.60
C GLY A 185 4.44 21.91 -35.67
N PRO A 186 3.97 23.15 -35.48
CA PRO A 186 2.98 23.75 -36.35
C PRO A 186 3.54 23.97 -37.76
N GLY A 187 2.78 23.46 -38.73
CA GLY A 187 2.76 23.73 -40.17
C GLY A 187 3.76 24.73 -40.75
N GLY A 188 4.66 24.22 -41.58
CA GLY A 188 5.22 24.96 -42.70
C GLY A 188 4.30 24.85 -43.90
N ALA A 189 3.30 25.73 -43.99
CA ALA A 189 2.60 25.99 -45.25
C ALA A 189 3.56 26.78 -46.15
N GLN A 190 4.15 26.12 -47.15
CA GLN A 190 4.83 26.80 -48.25
C GLN A 190 3.80 27.09 -49.34
N THR A 191 3.76 28.36 -49.73
CA THR A 191 3.02 28.91 -50.87
C THR A 191 3.90 28.85 -52.11
#